data_AF-A0A938ZI49-F1
#
_entry.id   AF-A0A938ZI49-F1
#
_cell.length_a   1.000
_cell.length_b   1.000
_cell.length_c   1.000
_cell.angle_alpha   90.00
_cell.angle_beta   90.00
_cell.angle_gamma   90.00
#
_symmetry.space_group_name_H-M   'P 1'
#
loop_
_entity.id
_entity.type
_entity.pdbx_description
1 polymer ?
#
loop_
_entity_poly.entity_id
_entity_poly.type
_entity_poly.pdbx_seq_one_letter_code
_entity_poly.pdbx_strand_id
1 'polypeptide(L)' 'MLIFKPKQLNWAMFFLLGFGYFSVMSHLEINYFLKNLIAIAPIQVAAIIYVTYRRWKCQPPLGKLKIKN' A
#
# COMPACT_ATOMS: atom_id res chain seq x y z
N MET A 1 -24.07 4.72 21.80
CA MET A 1 -24.09 3.83 20.62
C MET A 1 -23.02 4.35 19.66
N LEU A 2 -21.84 3.75 19.62
CA LEU A 2 -20.71 4.21 18.81
C LEU A 2 -21.03 3.98 17.33
N ILE A 3 -21.59 4.98 16.67
CA ILE A 3 -21.81 4.99 15.22
C ILE A 3 -20.43 5.24 14.58
N PHE A 4 -19.59 4.21 14.57
CA PHE A 4 -18.34 4.27 13.81
C PHE A 4 -18.71 4.37 12.34
N LYS A 5 -18.33 5.49 11.71
CA LYS A 5 -18.48 5.60 10.26
C LYS A 5 -17.65 4.48 9.63
N PRO A 6 -18.16 3.76 8.63
CA PRO A 6 -17.45 2.62 8.02
C PRO A 6 -16.06 3.02 7.50
N LYS A 7 -15.89 4.30 7.11
CA LYS A 7 -14.60 4.89 6.79
C LYS A 7 -13.62 4.80 7.97
N GLN A 8 -13.97 5.23 9.18
CA GLN A 8 -13.07 5.17 10.34
C GLN A 8 -12.73 3.74 10.74
N LEU A 9 -13.69 2.82 10.60
CA LEU A 9 -13.47 1.39 10.85
C LEU A 9 -12.40 0.82 9.91
N ASN A 10 -12.49 1.11 8.60
CA ASN A 10 -11.49 0.67 7.63
C ASN A 10 -10.09 1.21 7.96
N TRP A 11 -9.99 2.48 8.36
CA TRP A 11 -8.70 3.07 8.76
C TRP A 11 -8.13 2.41 10.02
N ALA A 12 -8.99 2.12 11.01
CA ALA A 12 -8.58 1.41 12.22
C ALA A 12 -8.11 -0.02 11.90
N MET A 13 -8.76 -0.72 10.98
CA MET A 13 -8.32 -2.05 10.52
C MET A 13 -6.95 -2.00 9.84
N PHE A 14 -6.72 -1.02 8.95
CA PHE A 14 -5.40 -0.85 8.32
C PHE A 14 -4.32 -0.51 9.35
N PHE A 15 -4.65 0.33 10.34
CA PHE A 15 -3.74 0.66 11.42
C PHE A 15 -3.38 -0.56 12.28
N LEU A 16 -4.38 -1.37 12.66
CA LEU A 16 -4.17 -2.62 13.41
C LEU A 16 -3.31 -3.61 12.62
N LEU A 17 -3.53 -3.74 11.32
CA LEU A 17 -2.75 -4.64 10.47
C LEU A 17 -1.29 -4.19 10.37
N GLY A 18 -1.04 -2.88 10.18
CA GLY A 18 0.31 -2.32 10.20
C GLY A 18 0.99 -2.49 11.55
N PHE A 19 0.28 -2.21 12.64
CA PHE A 19 0.79 -2.37 14.00
C PHE A 19 1.15 -3.82 14.31
N GLY A 20 0.27 -4.77 13.97
CA GLY A 20 0.55 -6.21 14.12
C GLY A 20 1.76 -6.64 13.31
N TYR A 21 1.88 -6.18 12.06
CA TYR A 21 3.03 -6.45 11.21
C TYR A 21 4.34 -5.97 11.85
N PHE A 22 4.42 -4.69 12.24
CA PHE A 22 5.63 -4.13 12.84
C PHE A 22 5.93 -4.71 14.24
N SER A 23 4.90 -5.07 15.00
CA SER A 23 5.05 -5.72 16.32
C SER A 23 5.61 -7.13 16.21
N VAL A 24 5.17 -7.93 15.23
CA VAL A 24 5.78 -9.25 14.99
C VAL A 24 7.20 -9.07 14.46
N MET A 25 7.38 -8.10 13.55
CA MET A 25 8.67 -7.82 12.96
C MET A 25 9.72 -7.35 13.97
N SER A 26 9.33 -6.61 15.02
CA SER A 26 10.26 -6.15 16.05
C SER A 26 10.83 -7.32 16.87
N HIS A 27 10.02 -8.32 17.19
CA HIS A 27 10.40 -9.51 17.96
C HIS A 27 11.07 -10.62 17.13
N LEU A 28 11.05 -10.50 15.80
CA LEU A 28 11.67 -11.49 14.92
C LEU A 28 13.21 -11.41 15.03
N GLU A 29 13.83 -12.46 15.56
CA GLU A 29 15.29 -12.61 15.70
C GLU A 29 15.93 -13.18 14.42
N ILE A 30 15.78 -12.45 13.31
CA ILE A 30 16.42 -12.78 12.03
C ILE A 30 17.65 -11.88 11.83
N ASN A 31 18.59 -12.32 10.99
CA ASN A 31 19.68 -11.51 10.46
C ASN A 31 19.21 -10.08 10.13
N TYR A 32 19.94 -9.10 10.68
CA TYR A 32 19.59 -7.68 10.62
C TYR A 32 19.34 -7.18 9.18
N PHE A 33 20.13 -7.67 8.22
CA PHE A 33 19.96 -7.35 6.80
C PHE A 33 18.59 -7.79 6.24
N LEU A 34 18.23 -9.06 6.46
CA LEU A 34 16.95 -9.62 6.01
C LEU A 34 15.78 -8.96 6.77
N LYS A 35 15.98 -8.65 8.05
CA LYS A 35 15.01 -7.94 8.88
C LYS A 35 14.67 -6.57 8.29
N ASN A 36 15.66 -5.78 7.90
CA ASN A 36 15.40 -4.49 7.26
C ASN A 36 14.72 -4.61 5.90
N LEU A 37 15.07 -5.61 5.10
CA LEU A 37 14.48 -5.84 3.79
C LEU A 37 13.00 -6.22 3.88
N ILE A 38 12.63 -7.06 4.85
CA ILE A 38 11.23 -7.41 5.09
C ILE A 38 10.50 -6.21 5.68
N ALA A 39 11.08 -5.46 6.63
CA ALA A 39 10.43 -4.34 7.29
C ALA A 39 9.96 -3.23 6.32
N ILE A 40 10.65 -3.07 5.18
CA ILE A 40 10.28 -2.10 4.13
C ILE A 40 9.31 -2.67 3.08
N ALA A 41 8.99 -3.96 3.10
CA ALA A 41 8.12 -4.60 2.12
C ALA A 41 6.71 -3.94 2.01
N PRO A 42 6.04 -3.54 3.10
CA PRO A 42 4.72 -2.91 2.99
C PRO A 42 4.74 -1.60 2.19
N ILE A 43 5.78 -0.78 2.34
CA ILE A 43 5.90 0.48 1.60
C ILE A 43 6.27 0.23 0.13
N GLN A 44 7.04 -0.82 -0.17
CA GLN A 44 7.32 -1.24 -1.54
C GLN A 44 6.03 -1.65 -2.27
N VAL A 45 5.17 -2.45 -1.60
CA VAL A 45 3.86 -2.84 -2.15
C VAL A 45 2.99 -1.61 -2.39
N ALA A 46 2.93 -0.67 -1.43
CA ALA A 46 2.18 0.56 -1.58
C ALA A 46 2.67 1.42 -2.77
N ALA A 47 3.99 1.50 -2.98
CA ALA A 47 4.58 2.19 -4.11
C ALA A 47 4.20 1.56 -5.45
N ILE A 48 4.22 0.22 -5.56
CA ILE A 48 3.81 -0.50 -6.77
C ILE A 48 2.33 -0.25 -7.07
N ILE A 49 1.46 -0.34 -6.07
CA ILE A 49 0.02 -0.06 -6.21
C ILE A 49 -0.17 1.38 -6.70
N TYR A 50 0.52 2.35 -6.09
CA TYR A 50 0.41 3.75 -6.45
C TYR A 50 0.86 4.02 -7.89
N VAL A 51 2.02 3.51 -8.30
CA VAL A 51 2.54 3.67 -9.66
C VAL A 51 1.63 2.99 -10.68
N THR A 52 1.15 1.79 -10.38
CA THR A 52 0.21 1.06 -11.25
C THR A 52 -1.09 1.84 -11.40
N TYR A 53 -1.70 2.29 -10.30
CA TYR A 53 -2.91 3.10 -10.34
C TYR A 53 -2.72 4.40 -11.14
N ARG A 54 -1.59 5.09 -10.95
CA ARG A 54 -1.22 6.29 -11.72
C ARG A 54 -1.12 5.99 -13.20
N ARG A 55 -0.44 4.92 -13.60
CA ARG A 55 -0.32 4.51 -15.02
C ARG A 55 -1.68 4.24 -15.63
N TRP A 56 -2.55 3.52 -14.94
CA TRP A 56 -3.90 3.21 -15.44
C TRP A 56 -4.77 4.45 -15.60
N LYS A 57 -4.68 5.42 -14.68
CA LYS A 57 -5.35 6.72 -14.78
C LYS A 57 -4.82 7.59 -15.92
N CYS A 58 -3.51 7.53 -16.17
CA CYS A 58 -2.84 8.34 -17.19
C CYS A 58 -2.76 7.66 -18.56
N GLN A 59 -3.22 6.40 -18.69
CA GLN A 59 -3.29 5.72 -19.97
C GLN A 59 -4.43 6.33 -20.79
N PRO A 60 -4.14 7.01 -21.93
CA PRO A 60 -5.21 7.40 -22.83
C PRO A 60 -5.91 6.13 -23.33
N PRO A 61 -7.25 6.12 -23.48
CA PRO A 61 -7.93 4.98 -24.06
C PRO A 61 -7.29 4.67 -25.42
N LEU A 62 -7.02 3.39 -25.68
CA LEU A 62 -6.35 2.79 -26.86
C LEU A 62 -6.99 3.11 -28.23
N GLY A 63 -7.84 4.14 -28.33
CA GLY A 63 -8.48 4.65 -29.54
C GLY A 63 -8.58 6.18 -29.64
N LYS A 64 -7.80 6.96 -28.87
CA LYS A 64 -7.80 8.44 -28.92
C LYS A 64 -6.43 9.07 -29.22
N LEU A 65 -5.53 8.35 -29.89
CA LEU A 65 -4.46 9.00 -30.66
C LEU A 65 -5.10 9.61 -31.92
N LYS A 66 -5.88 10.68 -31.71
CA LYS A 66 -6.29 11.54 -32.82
C LYS A 66 -5.01 12.26 -33.27
N ILE A 67 -4.49 11.80 -34.40
CA ILE A 67 -3.47 12.45 -35.21
C ILE A 67 -3.82 13.94 -35.24
N LYS A 68 -2.99 14.74 -34.58
CA LYS A 68 -3.10 16.19 -34.60
C LYS A 68 -2.28 16.61 -35.83
N ASN A 69 -2.99 16.88 -36.93
CA ASN A 69 -2.44 17.55 -38.11
C ASN A 69 -1.77 18.87 -37.72
#